data_AF-A0AAD1HB00-F1
#
_entry.id   AF-A0AAD1HB00-F1
#
_cell.length_a   1.000
_cell.length_b   1.000
_cell.length_c   1.000
_cell.angle_alpha   90.00
_cell.angle_beta   90.00
_cell.angle_gamma   90.00
#
_symmetry.space_group_name_H-M   'P 1'
#
loop_
_entity.id
_entity.type
_entity.pdbx_description
1 polymer ?
#
loop_
_entity_poly.entity_id
_entity_poly.type
_entity_poly.pdbx_seq_one_letter_code
_entity_poly.pdbx_strand_id
1 'polypeptide(L)'
;MTVATRISLAYPGLCKTNLQLSGPSHDQDNPTLLERFYRISRQVTQFMWQEIDEGILPALYGATAPDAQGGAFYGPRGFLELAGGGVTDAKILARASDEADGRRLWEISEQLTSVNYPA
;
A
#
# COMPACT_ATOMS: atom_id res chain seq x y z
N MET A 1 -14.23 -27.80 10.64
CA MET A 1 -14.40 -26.37 10.27
C MET A 1 -13.26 -26.00 9.35
N THR A 2 -13.53 -25.81 8.06
CA THR A 2 -12.53 -25.29 7.12
C THR A 2 -12.46 -23.79 7.36
N VAL A 3 -11.36 -23.29 7.90
CA VAL A 3 -11.14 -21.84 7.98
C VAL A 3 -10.89 -21.40 6.54
N ALA A 4 -11.85 -20.68 5.95
CA ALA A 4 -11.64 -20.07 4.64
C ALA A 4 -10.62 -18.94 4.81
N THR A 5 -9.40 -19.15 4.32
CA THR A 5 -8.37 -18.10 4.28
C THR A 5 -8.85 -17.00 3.35
N ARG A 6 -8.86 -15.76 3.86
CA ARG A 6 -9.12 -14.55 3.06
C ARG A 6 -7.80 -13.80 2.89
N ILE A 7 -7.55 -13.30 1.69
CA ILE A 7 -6.41 -12.46 1.37
C ILE A 7 -6.96 -11.12 0.90
N SER A 8 -6.47 -10.02 1.45
CA SER A 8 -6.82 -8.68 1.01
C SER A 8 -5.54 -7.84 0.94
N LEU A 9 -5.59 -6.78 0.14
CA LEU A 9 -4.52 -5.80 0.03
C LEU A 9 -4.92 -4.53 0.78
N ALA A 10 -3.94 -3.83 1.33
CA ALA A 10 -4.16 -2.52 1.94
C ALA A 10 -2.93 -1.64 1.74
N TYR A 11 -3.14 -0.33 1.70
CA TYR A 11 -2.05 0.65 1.69
C TYR A 11 -2.43 1.89 2.51
N PRO A 12 -1.42 2.59 3.08
CA PRO A 12 -1.67 3.62 4.07
C PRO A 12 -1.89 5.03 3.49
N GLY A 13 -1.87 5.17 2.16
CA GLY A 13 -1.78 6.47 1.48
C GLY A 13 -0.45 7.19 1.73
N LEU A 14 -0.48 8.52 1.76
CA LEU A 14 0.66 9.37 2.10
C LEU A 14 0.87 9.44 3.62
N CYS A 15 1.37 8.36 4.20
CA CYS A 15 1.67 8.31 5.63
C CYS A 15 3.02 8.97 5.96
N LYS A 16 3.10 9.69 7.09
CA LYS A 16 4.28 10.44 7.58
C LYS A 16 5.42 9.57 8.10
N THR A 17 5.80 8.54 7.35
CA THR A 17 6.95 7.67 7.64
C THR A 17 8.25 8.23 7.02
N ASN A 18 9.35 7.48 7.11
CA ASN A 18 10.58 7.83 6.38
C ASN A 18 10.50 7.44 4.89
N LEU A 19 9.61 6.53 4.49
CA LEU A 19 9.63 5.89 3.16
C LEU A 19 9.55 6.89 2.00
N GLN A 20 8.59 7.84 2.04
CA GLN A 20 8.45 8.87 1.00
C GLN A 20 9.62 9.86 0.96
N LEU A 21 10.36 10.01 2.07
CA LEU A 21 11.51 10.92 2.14
C LEU A 21 12.81 10.23 1.69
N SER A 22 13.06 9.03 2.20
CA SER A 22 14.31 8.32 1.97
C SER A 22 14.36 7.59 0.62
N GLY A 23 13.22 7.24 0.04
CA GLY A 23 13.17 6.57 -1.27
C GLY A 23 13.81 7.37 -2.40
N PRO A 24 13.38 8.64 -2.64
CA PRO A 24 13.93 9.46 -3.73
C PRO A 24 15.43 9.73 -3.66
N SER A 25 16.01 9.73 -2.46
CA SER A 25 17.42 10.04 -2.22
C SER A 25 18.22 8.79 -1.79
N HIS A 26 17.68 7.59 -1.99
CA HIS A 26 18.41 6.36 -1.74
C HIS A 26 19.70 6.35 -2.59
N ASP A 27 20.85 6.05 -1.98
CA ASP A 27 22.19 6.14 -2.57
C ASP A 27 22.68 7.54 -3.01
N GLN A 28 22.12 8.63 -2.44
CA GLN A 28 22.62 9.99 -2.71
C GLN A 28 23.13 10.68 -1.44
N ASP A 29 24.24 11.41 -1.57
CA ASP A 29 24.84 12.18 -0.47
C ASP A 29 24.02 13.42 -0.07
N ASN A 30 23.14 13.89 -0.97
CA ASN A 30 22.33 15.10 -0.78
C ASN A 30 20.85 14.84 -1.10
N PRO A 31 19.93 15.51 -0.40
CA PRO A 31 18.50 15.32 -0.63
C PRO A 31 18.08 15.85 -1.99
N THR A 32 17.42 14.99 -2.77
CA THR A 32 16.88 15.31 -4.09
C THR A 32 15.80 16.38 -4.03
N LEU A 33 15.49 17.00 -5.18
CA LEU A 33 14.38 17.96 -5.28
C LEU A 33 13.05 17.33 -4.84
N LEU A 34 12.84 16.06 -5.14
CA LEU A 34 11.62 15.33 -4.77
C LEU A 34 11.54 15.09 -3.26
N GLU A 35 12.64 14.71 -2.60
CA GLU A 35 12.67 14.63 -1.13
C GLU A 35 12.37 15.99 -0.50
N ARG A 36 13.03 17.06 -0.97
CA ARG A 36 12.81 18.42 -0.46
C ARG A 36 11.35 18.83 -0.60
N PHE A 37 10.74 18.53 -1.75
CA PHE A 37 9.33 18.75 -1.98
C PHE A 37 8.46 17.98 -0.96
N TYR A 38 8.70 16.68 -0.74
CA TYR A 38 7.94 15.91 0.24
C TYR A 38 8.14 16.39 1.68
N ARG A 39 9.36 16.81 2.05
CA ARG A 39 9.63 17.42 3.37
C ARG A 39 8.78 18.67 3.60
N ILE A 40 8.72 19.55 2.60
CA ILE A 40 7.94 20.79 2.68
C ILE A 40 6.44 20.46 2.66
N SER A 41 5.97 19.58 1.77
CA SER A 41 4.54 19.27 1.66
C SER A 41 3.99 18.60 2.92
N ARG A 42 4.79 17.78 3.62
CA ARG A 42 4.43 17.24 4.95
C ARG A 42 4.08 18.33 5.97
N GLN A 43 4.73 19.49 5.88
CA GLN A 43 4.54 20.61 6.80
C GLN A 43 3.45 21.57 6.33
N VAL A 44 3.40 21.88 5.04
CA VAL A 44 2.52 22.91 4.47
C VAL A 44 1.14 22.36 4.12
N THR A 45 1.05 21.08 3.75
CA THR A 45 -0.19 20.45 3.27
C THR A 45 -0.57 19.26 4.15
N GLN A 46 -0.69 19.50 5.46
CA GLN A 46 -0.89 18.43 6.46
C GLN A 46 -2.13 17.55 6.16
N PHE A 47 -3.19 18.12 5.59
CA PHE A 47 -4.41 17.38 5.23
C PHE A 47 -4.20 16.33 4.12
N MET A 48 -3.11 16.40 3.36
CA MET A 48 -2.74 15.39 2.35
C MET A 48 -1.88 14.26 2.93
N TRP A 49 -1.53 14.32 4.22
CA TRP A 49 -0.63 13.36 4.87
C TRP A 49 -1.27 12.73 6.10
N GLN A 50 -1.24 11.40 6.18
CA GLN A 50 -1.73 10.65 7.35
C GLN A 50 -0.67 10.56 8.44
N GLU A 51 -1.11 10.65 9.70
CA GLU A 51 -0.32 10.16 10.82
C GLU A 51 -0.32 8.61 10.82
N ILE A 52 0.59 8.00 11.60
CA ILE A 52 0.80 6.55 11.58
C ILE A 52 -0.44 5.77 12.02
N ASP A 53 -1.13 6.28 13.03
CA ASP A 53 -2.37 5.73 13.59
C ASP A 53 -3.55 5.77 12.61
N GLU A 54 -3.63 6.79 11.75
CA GLU A 54 -4.60 6.82 10.65
C GLU A 54 -4.17 5.92 9.48
N GLY A 55 -2.89 5.95 9.12
CA GLY A 55 -2.33 5.20 8.00
C GLY A 55 -2.44 3.67 8.17
N ILE A 56 -2.48 3.17 9.41
CA ILE A 56 -2.60 1.73 9.67
C ILE A 56 -4.03 1.20 9.54
N LEU A 57 -5.05 2.07 9.56
CA LEU A 57 -6.46 1.66 9.59
C LEU A 57 -6.87 0.74 8.41
N PRO A 58 -6.47 1.00 7.15
CA PRO A 58 -6.82 0.10 6.04
C PRO A 58 -6.30 -1.33 6.22
N ALA A 59 -5.08 -1.48 6.77
CA ALA A 59 -4.49 -2.79 7.04
C ALA A 59 -5.20 -3.50 8.20
N LEU A 60 -5.53 -2.77 9.28
CA LEU A 60 -6.30 -3.33 10.40
C LEU A 60 -7.70 -3.76 9.95
N TYR A 61 -8.34 -2.98 9.09
CA TYR A 61 -9.66 -3.29 8.56
C TYR A 61 -9.62 -4.58 7.73
N GLY A 62 -8.73 -4.70 6.74
CA GLY A 62 -8.60 -5.92 5.94
C GLY A 62 -8.28 -7.17 6.78
N ALA A 63 -7.53 -7.01 7.87
CA ALA A 63 -7.14 -8.13 8.73
C ALA A 63 -8.19 -8.55 9.77
N THR A 64 -9.02 -7.62 10.25
CA THR A 64 -9.84 -7.85 11.46
C THR A 64 -11.33 -7.55 11.30
N ALA A 65 -11.72 -6.76 10.30
CA ALA A 65 -13.09 -6.32 10.15
C ALA A 65 -13.98 -7.50 9.67
N PRO A 66 -15.12 -7.79 10.32
CA PRO A 66 -16.01 -8.87 9.90
C PRO A 66 -16.55 -8.73 8.46
N ASP A 67 -16.66 -7.49 8.00
CA ASP A 67 -17.11 -7.07 6.69
C ASP A 67 -15.99 -7.00 5.63
N ALA A 68 -14.73 -7.24 6.01
CA ALA A 68 -13.63 -7.33 5.06
C ALA A 68 -13.80 -8.51 4.09
N GLN A 69 -13.58 -8.22 2.81
CA GLN A 69 -13.77 -9.13 1.69
C GLN A 69 -12.44 -9.68 1.18
N GLY A 70 -12.43 -10.97 0.82
CA GLY A 70 -11.30 -11.56 0.12
C GLY A 70 -11.15 -10.96 -1.28
N GLY A 71 -9.91 -10.72 -1.72
CA GLY A 71 -9.56 -10.08 -2.98
C GLY A 71 -9.73 -8.55 -2.99
N ALA A 72 -10.23 -7.94 -1.91
CA ALA A 72 -10.40 -6.50 -1.84
C ALA A 72 -9.07 -5.76 -1.67
N PHE A 73 -9.08 -4.49 -2.07
CA PHE A 73 -7.97 -3.55 -1.89
C PHE A 73 -8.46 -2.33 -1.13
N TYR A 74 -7.90 -2.09 0.06
CA TYR A 74 -8.34 -1.05 0.98
C TYR A 74 -7.35 0.12 1.06
N GLY A 75 -7.88 1.34 1.10
CA GLY A 75 -7.11 2.58 1.20
C GLY A 75 -7.81 3.68 1.99
N PRO A 76 -7.18 4.87 2.11
CA PRO A 76 -7.75 6.02 2.82
C PRO A 76 -8.95 6.61 2.08
N ARG A 77 -9.94 7.10 2.82
CA ARG A 77 -11.20 7.62 2.25
C ARG A 77 -11.07 8.96 1.51
N GLY A 78 -10.04 9.76 1.79
CA GLY A 78 -10.01 11.14 1.31
C GLY A 78 -9.51 11.29 -0.13
N PHE A 79 -9.19 12.54 -0.48
CA PHE A 79 -8.98 12.94 -1.86
C PHE A 79 -7.82 12.16 -2.51
N LEU A 80 -8.09 11.59 -3.69
CA LEU A 80 -7.15 10.73 -4.44
C LEU A 80 -6.55 9.60 -3.59
N GLU A 81 -7.27 9.17 -2.55
CA GLU A 81 -6.84 8.11 -1.62
C GLU A 81 -5.50 8.43 -0.93
N LEU A 82 -5.18 9.72 -0.77
CA LEU A 82 -3.90 10.18 -0.21
C LEU A 82 -3.94 10.19 1.33
N ALA A 83 -4.97 10.81 1.89
CA ALA A 83 -5.16 11.01 3.33
C ALA A 83 -6.62 11.40 3.59
N GLY A 84 -7.07 11.34 4.84
CA GLY A 84 -8.43 11.73 5.22
C GLY A 84 -9.10 10.80 6.24
N GLY A 85 -8.33 9.87 6.83
CA GLY A 85 -8.81 8.94 7.84
C GLY A 85 -9.77 7.88 7.28
N GLY A 86 -10.02 6.87 8.12
CA GLY A 86 -10.93 5.78 7.80
C GLY A 86 -10.45 4.88 6.65
N VAL A 87 -11.37 4.05 6.16
CA VAL A 87 -11.09 3.01 5.17
C VAL A 87 -12.15 3.04 4.07
N THR A 88 -11.73 2.84 2.83
CA THR A 88 -12.58 2.67 1.65
C THR A 88 -11.96 1.64 0.71
N ASP A 89 -12.76 1.11 -0.22
CA ASP A 89 -12.23 0.38 -1.37
C ASP A 89 -11.38 1.32 -2.23
N ALA A 90 -10.20 0.83 -2.60
CA ALA A 90 -9.22 1.54 -3.38
C ALA A 90 -9.14 1.03 -4.81
N LYS A 91 -8.67 1.90 -5.71
CA LYS A 91 -8.60 1.58 -7.14
C LYS A 91 -7.34 0.79 -7.46
N ILE A 92 -7.54 -0.37 -8.07
CA ILE A 92 -6.45 -1.13 -8.68
C ILE A 92 -6.17 -0.56 -10.08
N LEU A 93 -4.90 -0.29 -10.38
CA LEU A 93 -4.46 0.12 -11.71
C LEU A 93 -4.65 -1.04 -12.70
N ALA A 94 -5.15 -0.76 -13.91
CA ALA A 94 -5.43 -1.80 -14.90
C ALA A 94 -4.24 -2.74 -15.17
N ARG A 95 -3.01 -2.21 -15.18
CA ARG A 95 -1.78 -3.02 -15.35
C ARG A 95 -1.50 -3.95 -14.17
N ALA A 96 -1.89 -3.58 -12.96
CA ALA A 96 -1.74 -4.41 -11.78
C ALA A 96 -2.76 -5.56 -11.74
N SER A 97 -3.80 -5.51 -12.57
CA SER A 97 -4.84 -6.54 -12.70
C SER A 97 -4.61 -7.50 -13.87
N ASP A 98 -3.45 -7.44 -14.54
CA ASP A 98 -3.15 -8.36 -15.64
C ASP A 98 -2.82 -9.76 -15.10
N GLU A 99 -3.68 -10.74 -15.39
CA GLU A 99 -3.54 -12.11 -14.89
C GLU A 99 -2.32 -12.84 -15.47
N ALA A 100 -1.91 -12.51 -16.71
CA ALA A 100 -0.77 -13.15 -17.35
C ALA A 100 0.53 -12.68 -16.71
N ASP A 101 0.66 -11.37 -16.47
CA ASP A 101 1.80 -10.80 -15.73
C ASP A 101 1.82 -11.31 -14.28
N GLY A 102 0.67 -11.39 -13.61
CA GLY A 102 0.56 -11.94 -12.25
C GLY A 102 1.02 -13.40 -12.16
N ARG A 103 0.57 -14.25 -13.10
CA ARG A 103 1.00 -15.66 -13.15
C ARG A 103 2.50 -15.80 -13.40
N ARG A 104 3.03 -15.03 -14.36
CA ARG A 104 4.46 -15.03 -14.67
C ARG A 104 5.30 -14.57 -13.49
N LEU A 105 4.86 -13.54 -12.77
CA LEU A 105 5.52 -13.06 -11.56
C LEU A 105 5.56 -14.16 -10.49
N TRP A 106 4.47 -14.90 -10.30
CA TRP A 106 4.41 -16.01 -9.35
C TRP A 106 5.38 -17.13 -9.71
N GLU A 107 5.35 -17.61 -10.96
CA GLU A 107 6.23 -18.67 -11.45
C GLU A 107 7.72 -18.32 -11.27
N ILE A 108 8.10 -17.09 -11.60
CA ILE A 108 9.48 -16.61 -11.40
C ILE A 108 9.81 -16.53 -9.90
N SER A 109 8.87 -16.09 -9.06
CA SER A 109 9.07 -16.00 -7.62
C SER A 109 9.31 -17.38 -6.99
N GLU A 110 8.55 -18.41 -7.41
CA GLU A 110 8.76 -19.79 -6.98
C GLU A 110 10.14 -20.31 -7.40
N GLN A 111 10.55 -20.05 -8.65
CA GLN A 111 11.88 -20.42 -9.15
C GLN A 111 13.02 -19.76 -8.37
N LEU A 112 12.92 -18.44 -8.14
CA LEU A 112 13.96 -17.67 -7.46
C LEU A 112 14.08 -18.03 -5.97
N THR A 113 12.97 -18.41 -5.33
CA THR A 113 12.94 -18.77 -3.91
C THR A 113 13.06 -20.27 -3.65
N SER A 114 12.93 -21.10 -4.69
CA SER A 114 12.82 -22.56 -4.59
C SER A 114 11.67 -23.05 -3.68
N VAL A 115 10.65 -22.23 -3.49
CA VAL A 115 9.41 -22.56 -2.76
C VAL A 115 8.30 -22.79 -3.78
N ASN A 116 7.51 -23.86 -3.60
CA ASN A 116 6.37 -24.17 -4.47
C ASN A 116 5.08 -24.17 -3.64
N TYR A 117 4.00 -23.65 -4.23
CA TYR A 117 2.67 -23.69 -3.65
C TYR A 117 1.76 -24.66 -4.42
N PRO A 118 0.80 -25.30 -3.74
CA PRO A 118 -0.20 -26.11 -4.41
C PRO A 118 -1.10 -25.24 -5.29
N ALA A 119 -1.52 -25.81 -6.42
CA ALA A 119 -2.53 -25.22 -7.31
C ALA A 119 -3.93 -25.27 -6.70
#